data_AF-A0A544TRZ3-F1
#
_entry.id   AF-A0A544TRZ3-F1
#
_cell.length_a   1.000
_cell.length_b   1.000
_cell.length_c   1.000
_cell.angle_alpha   90.00
_cell.angle_beta   90.00
_cell.angle_gamma   90.00
#
_symmetry.space_group_name_H-M   'P 1'
#
loop_
_entity.id
_entity.type
_entity.pdbx_description
1 polymer ?
#
loop_
_entity_poly.entity_id
_entity_poly.type
_entity_poly.pdbx_seq_one_letter_code
_entity_poly.pdbx_strand_id
1 'polypeptide(L)'
;MVILTAITKQGKIIITANYSNEQLKELRNKNSFLCMQCQEEVILKNGMINIPHFAHKQNSSCSESFSEGESEDHHYGKLQLYSFFQRLKVQAQLEPFIPTIKQRPDILVQCDKTNFAIEFQCSPVLVSTIQKRKLGYQNEQIIPLWILRKPPKYELPTQEIGMMQLSAFRKQFISRHSTYGNTIITYCPQAKHFHYLSNLMHIKTNTYIVKSKSLSLEKQSWPFALLKRLTFEEYLIYLRLYKQQRMKHLNNIYIYNRKGIQSPFLQVCYRWQVLPRNLPLFIGIPTSFAEAFHVHAIEWQIQLIDYLNIMHVSIDQVTDFHCESFLQNRPIGKGSNNRMFEAIKIYIQLLQRCIEKSNSSIQLSKIDIPKMNHLLYVDFLAN
;
A
#
# COMPACT_ATOMS: atom_id res chain seq x y z
N MET A 1 -15.11 -22.44 -11.28
CA MET A 1 -14.80 -21.83 -9.97
C MET A 1 -14.53 -22.93 -8.95
N VAL A 2 -13.44 -22.79 -8.19
CA VAL A 2 -13.05 -23.66 -7.07
C VAL A 2 -13.44 -22.98 -5.75
N ILE A 3 -14.03 -23.72 -4.82
CA ILE A 3 -14.39 -23.25 -3.47
C ILE A 3 -14.01 -24.31 -2.43
N LEU A 4 -13.67 -23.90 -1.21
CA LEU A 4 -13.22 -24.79 -0.13
C LEU A 4 -14.35 -25.22 0.80
N THR A 5 -15.52 -24.59 0.67
CA THR A 5 -16.70 -24.85 1.49
C THR A 5 -17.95 -25.10 0.66
N ALA A 6 -18.83 -25.96 1.16
CA ALA A 6 -20.15 -26.21 0.60
C ALA A 6 -21.14 -26.64 1.68
N ILE A 7 -22.43 -26.61 1.39
CA ILE A 7 -23.49 -27.07 2.29
C ILE A 7 -24.11 -28.36 1.79
N THR A 8 -24.40 -29.32 2.66
CA THR A 8 -25.18 -30.51 2.28
C THR A 8 -26.67 -30.16 2.19
N LYS A 9 -27.48 -31.01 1.56
CA LYS A 9 -28.95 -30.84 1.54
C LYS A 9 -29.59 -30.78 2.93
N GLN A 10 -28.92 -31.34 3.95
CA GLN A 10 -29.36 -31.31 5.35
C GLN A 10 -28.89 -30.04 6.09
N GLY A 11 -28.27 -29.07 5.40
CA GLY A 11 -27.84 -27.80 5.98
C GLY A 11 -26.47 -27.84 6.67
N LYS A 12 -25.72 -28.94 6.58
CA LYS A 12 -24.39 -29.05 7.22
C LYS A 12 -23.31 -28.41 6.33
N ILE A 13 -22.55 -27.48 6.88
CA ILE A 13 -21.38 -26.90 6.20
C ILE A 13 -20.21 -27.88 6.25
N ILE A 14 -19.60 -28.11 5.09
CA ILE A 14 -18.44 -28.97 4.89
C ILE A 14 -17.26 -28.09 4.45
N ILE A 15 -16.19 -28.12 5.23
CA ILE A 15 -14.89 -27.53 4.91
C ILE A 15 -13.97 -28.69 4.54
N THR A 16 -13.47 -28.73 3.31
CA THR A 16 -12.73 -29.91 2.81
C THR A 16 -11.47 -30.20 3.64
N ALA A 17 -10.79 -29.18 4.13
CA ALA A 17 -9.56 -29.29 4.93
C ALA A 17 -9.75 -29.97 6.30
N ASN A 18 -10.98 -30.14 6.77
CA ASN A 18 -11.27 -30.79 8.06
C ASN A 18 -11.37 -32.33 7.95
N TYR A 19 -11.23 -32.89 6.76
CA TYR A 19 -11.46 -34.31 6.49
C TYR A 19 -10.27 -34.94 5.78
N SER A 20 -10.00 -36.22 6.08
CA SER A 20 -9.06 -37.03 5.31
C SER A 20 -9.62 -37.34 3.91
N ASN A 21 -8.77 -37.76 2.99
CA ASN A 21 -9.22 -38.14 1.64
C ASN A 21 -10.22 -39.31 1.67
N GLU A 22 -10.06 -40.26 2.58
CA GLU A 22 -11.00 -41.37 2.79
C GLU A 22 -12.36 -40.86 3.25
N GLN A 23 -12.38 -39.98 4.26
CA GLN A 23 -13.60 -39.35 4.77
C GLN A 23 -14.30 -38.52 3.68
N LEU A 24 -13.55 -37.77 2.87
CA LEU A 24 -14.10 -37.01 1.75
C LEU A 24 -14.70 -37.92 0.67
N LYS A 25 -14.09 -39.08 0.41
CA LYS A 25 -14.64 -40.08 -0.52
C LYS A 25 -15.96 -40.64 -0.02
N GLU A 26 -16.07 -40.93 1.27
CA GLU A 26 -17.34 -41.34 1.87
C GLU A 26 -18.41 -40.24 1.81
N LEU A 27 -18.04 -39.01 2.16
CA LEU A 27 -18.94 -37.85 2.10
C LEU A 27 -19.48 -37.66 0.69
N ARG A 28 -18.61 -37.78 -0.32
CA ARG A 28 -18.98 -37.68 -1.75
C ARG A 28 -20.00 -38.74 -2.17
N ASN A 29 -19.89 -39.96 -1.66
CA ASN A 29 -20.81 -41.04 -2.01
C ASN A 29 -22.16 -40.93 -1.29
N LYS A 30 -22.18 -40.33 -0.09
CA LYS A 30 -23.37 -40.25 0.77
C LYS A 30 -24.17 -38.96 0.62
N ASN A 31 -23.57 -37.89 0.08
CA ASN A 31 -24.17 -36.55 0.07
C ASN A 31 -24.09 -35.89 -1.30
N SER A 32 -25.06 -34.99 -1.54
CA SER A 32 -24.94 -33.93 -2.55
C SER A 32 -24.62 -32.61 -1.86
N PHE A 33 -23.86 -31.77 -2.54
CA PHE A 33 -23.38 -30.50 -2.01
C PHE A 33 -23.91 -29.36 -2.86
N LEU A 34 -24.28 -28.27 -2.20
CA LEU A 34 -24.73 -27.04 -2.80
C LEU A 34 -23.73 -25.94 -2.48
N CYS A 35 -23.54 -25.04 -3.45
CA CYS A 35 -22.82 -23.81 -3.21
C CYS A 35 -23.64 -22.90 -2.29
N MET A 36 -23.04 -22.40 -1.20
CA MET A 36 -23.74 -21.52 -0.25
C MET A 36 -24.21 -20.19 -0.85
N GLN A 37 -23.69 -19.84 -2.02
CA GLN A 37 -23.90 -18.55 -2.67
C GLN A 37 -25.00 -18.60 -3.74
N CYS A 38 -24.90 -19.52 -4.70
CA CYS A 38 -25.88 -19.66 -5.78
C CYS A 38 -26.88 -20.79 -5.54
N GLN A 39 -26.66 -21.63 -4.52
CA GLN A 39 -27.45 -22.84 -4.24
C GLN A 39 -27.43 -23.89 -5.38
N GLU A 40 -26.59 -23.70 -6.40
CA GLU A 40 -26.38 -24.71 -7.44
C GLU A 40 -25.53 -25.88 -6.90
N GLU A 41 -25.69 -27.05 -7.51
CA GLU A 41 -24.95 -28.25 -7.12
C GLU A 41 -23.46 -28.16 -7.46
N VAL A 42 -22.61 -28.54 -6.51
CA VAL A 42 -21.16 -28.56 -6.66
C VAL A 42 -20.60 -29.96 -6.46
N ILE A 43 -19.52 -30.27 -7.18
CA ILE A 43 -18.87 -31.57 -7.17
C ILE A 43 -17.66 -31.50 -6.25
N LEU A 44 -17.61 -32.38 -5.24
CA LEU A 44 -16.42 -32.59 -4.43
C LEU A 44 -15.32 -33.25 -5.26
N LYS A 45 -14.21 -32.53 -5.45
CA LYS A 45 -12.97 -32.97 -6.10
C LYS A 45 -11.93 -33.22 -5.02
N ASN A 46 -11.53 -34.47 -4.84
CA ASN A 46 -10.56 -34.92 -3.84
C ASN A 46 -9.46 -35.80 -4.47
N GLY A 47 -8.93 -35.36 -5.62
CA GLY A 47 -7.81 -36.03 -6.28
C GLY A 47 -6.51 -35.89 -5.48
N MET A 48 -5.47 -36.66 -5.83
CA MET A 48 -4.21 -36.66 -5.08
C MET A 48 -3.32 -35.43 -5.33
N ILE A 49 -3.54 -34.71 -6.44
CA ILE A 49 -2.65 -33.63 -6.90
C ILE A 49 -3.09 -32.28 -6.31
N ASN A 50 -4.38 -31.95 -6.43
CA ASN A 50 -4.91 -30.65 -6.04
C ASN A 50 -5.51 -30.74 -4.64
N ILE A 51 -5.48 -29.62 -3.89
CA ILE A 51 -6.19 -29.51 -2.61
C ILE A 51 -7.65 -29.92 -2.80
N PRO A 52 -8.22 -30.75 -1.92
CA PRO A 52 -9.62 -31.10 -2.03
C PRO A 52 -10.53 -29.86 -1.98
N HIS A 53 -11.46 -29.78 -2.91
CA HIS A 53 -12.30 -28.59 -3.11
C HIS A 53 -13.64 -28.96 -3.76
N PHE A 54 -14.57 -28.01 -3.77
CA PHE A 54 -15.80 -28.12 -4.53
C PHE A 54 -15.69 -27.32 -5.83
N ALA A 55 -16.23 -27.88 -6.91
CA ALA A 55 -16.25 -27.25 -8.23
C ALA A 55 -17.68 -27.22 -8.78
N HIS A 56 -18.08 -26.07 -9.32
CA HIS A 56 -19.33 -25.94 -10.06
C HIS A 56 -19.28 -26.76 -11.36
N LYS A 57 -20.44 -27.23 -11.83
CA LYS A 57 -20.59 -27.80 -13.17
C LYS A 57 -20.35 -26.71 -14.24
N GLN A 58 -20.05 -27.12 -15.47
CA GLN A 58 -19.84 -26.19 -16.59
C GLN A 58 -21.10 -25.30 -16.77
N ASN A 59 -20.90 -24.04 -17.18
CA ASN A 59 -21.95 -23.04 -17.42
C ASN A 59 -22.73 -22.56 -16.17
N SER A 60 -22.15 -22.68 -14.98
CA SER A 60 -22.72 -22.10 -13.76
C SER A 60 -22.66 -20.56 -13.79
N SER A 61 -23.81 -19.92 -13.56
CA SER A 61 -23.95 -18.46 -13.43
C SER A 61 -23.12 -17.88 -12.27
N CYS A 62 -22.81 -18.70 -11.28
CA CYS A 62 -22.00 -18.32 -10.12
C CYS A 62 -20.54 -18.03 -10.49
N SER A 63 -20.05 -18.63 -11.57
CA SER A 63 -18.67 -18.44 -12.00
C SER A 63 -18.43 -17.01 -12.49
N GLU A 64 -19.34 -16.42 -13.26
CA GLU A 64 -19.21 -15.06 -13.78
C GLU A 64 -19.21 -13.97 -12.71
N SER A 65 -19.89 -14.20 -11.58
CA SER A 65 -20.04 -13.18 -10.53
C SER A 65 -18.86 -13.13 -9.54
N PHE A 66 -18.08 -14.21 -9.43
CA PHE A 66 -17.06 -14.33 -8.38
C PHE A 66 -15.75 -14.99 -8.84
N SER A 67 -15.60 -15.38 -10.12
CA SER A 67 -14.37 -16.03 -10.58
C SER A 67 -13.26 -15.02 -10.84
N GLU A 68 -12.49 -14.75 -9.80
CA GLU A 68 -11.06 -14.60 -10.00
C GLU A 68 -10.50 -16.01 -10.21
N GLY A 69 -9.65 -16.22 -11.22
CA GLY A 69 -8.98 -17.50 -11.41
C GLY A 69 -8.03 -17.77 -10.26
N GLU A 70 -8.54 -18.33 -9.16
CA GLU A 70 -7.77 -18.57 -7.95
C GLU A 70 -6.73 -19.68 -8.18
N SER A 71 -5.47 -19.40 -7.83
CA SER A 71 -4.38 -20.36 -7.92
C SER A 71 -4.37 -21.32 -6.73
N GLU A 72 -3.62 -22.42 -6.83
CA GLU A 72 -3.40 -23.31 -5.67
C GLU A 72 -2.76 -22.57 -4.49
N ASP A 73 -1.81 -21.67 -4.77
CA ASP A 73 -1.20 -20.78 -3.77
C ASP A 73 -2.25 -19.99 -2.98
N HIS A 74 -3.30 -19.51 -3.65
CA HIS A 74 -4.40 -18.80 -3.01
C HIS A 74 -5.11 -19.71 -2.01
N HIS A 75 -5.55 -20.90 -2.45
CA HIS A 75 -6.23 -21.88 -1.60
C HIS A 75 -5.35 -22.32 -0.42
N TYR A 76 -4.07 -22.61 -0.64
CA TYR A 76 -3.13 -22.94 0.44
C TYR A 76 -2.99 -21.81 1.45
N GLY A 77 -2.83 -20.57 1.00
CA GLY A 77 -2.73 -19.41 1.87
C GLY A 77 -3.98 -19.21 2.72
N LYS A 78 -5.17 -19.32 2.10
CA LYS A 78 -6.46 -19.22 2.80
C LYS A 78 -6.61 -20.27 3.89
N LEU A 79 -6.35 -21.53 3.58
CA LEU A 79 -6.41 -22.61 4.57
C LEU A 79 -5.41 -22.40 5.72
N GLN A 80 -4.18 -21.99 5.41
CA GLN A 80 -3.18 -21.70 6.44
C GLN A 80 -3.60 -20.55 7.37
N LEU A 81 -4.17 -19.48 6.81
CA LEU A 81 -4.70 -18.36 7.58
C LEU A 81 -5.90 -18.78 8.43
N TYR A 82 -6.80 -19.60 7.89
CA TYR A 82 -7.94 -20.13 8.62
C TYR A 82 -7.49 -21.02 9.80
N SER A 83 -6.59 -21.97 9.55
CA SER A 83 -5.99 -22.79 10.61
C SER A 83 -5.24 -21.96 11.66
N PHE A 84 -4.62 -20.84 11.25
CA PHE A 84 -4.01 -19.90 12.18
C PHE A 84 -5.04 -19.32 13.17
N PHE A 85 -6.21 -18.87 12.70
CA PHE A 85 -7.27 -18.38 13.59
C PHE A 85 -7.85 -19.48 14.49
N GLN A 86 -8.05 -20.67 13.93
CA GLN A 86 -8.51 -21.83 14.72
C GLN A 86 -7.54 -22.19 15.84
N ARG A 87 -6.22 -22.17 15.57
CA ARG A 87 -5.18 -22.43 16.58
C ARG A 87 -5.20 -21.41 17.69
N LEU A 88 -5.47 -20.15 17.38
CA LEU A 88 -5.64 -19.07 18.36
C LEU A 88 -7.00 -19.12 19.09
N LYS A 89 -7.85 -20.10 18.77
CA LYS A 89 -9.21 -20.25 19.31
C LYS A 89 -10.08 -19.01 19.05
N VAL A 90 -9.81 -18.31 17.95
CA VAL A 90 -10.61 -17.18 17.49
C VAL A 90 -11.74 -17.71 16.62
N GLN A 91 -12.95 -17.20 16.82
CA GLN A 91 -14.10 -17.59 16.00
C GLN A 91 -13.89 -17.13 14.56
N ALA A 92 -13.72 -18.08 13.66
CA ALA A 92 -13.49 -17.83 12.24
C ALA A 92 -14.35 -18.75 11.38
N GLN A 93 -14.83 -18.24 10.26
CA GLN A 93 -15.56 -18.97 9.24
C GLN A 93 -14.80 -18.86 7.92
N LEU A 94 -14.60 -19.99 7.24
CA LEU A 94 -13.96 -20.04 5.92
C LEU A 94 -15.01 -19.81 4.83
N GLU A 95 -14.75 -18.86 3.94
CA GLU A 95 -15.61 -18.53 2.78
C GLU A 95 -17.11 -18.36 3.08
N PRO A 96 -17.53 -17.70 4.19
CA PRO A 96 -18.95 -17.54 4.48
C PRO A 96 -19.59 -16.61 3.45
N PHE A 97 -20.79 -16.97 2.99
CA PHE A 97 -21.58 -16.09 2.14
C PHE A 97 -22.34 -15.09 3.02
N ILE A 98 -22.20 -13.80 2.72
CA ILE A 98 -22.90 -12.70 3.39
C ILE A 98 -24.02 -12.20 2.47
N PRO A 99 -25.29 -12.62 2.68
CA PRO A 99 -26.35 -12.41 1.70
C PRO A 99 -26.73 -10.95 1.48
N THR A 100 -26.70 -10.14 2.55
CA THR A 100 -27.06 -8.71 2.54
C THR A 100 -26.25 -7.91 1.52
N ILE A 101 -24.95 -8.21 1.43
CA ILE A 101 -24.01 -7.55 0.52
C ILE A 101 -23.61 -8.42 -0.67
N LYS A 102 -24.09 -9.67 -0.72
CA LYS A 102 -23.72 -10.68 -1.72
C LYS A 102 -22.21 -10.84 -1.87
N GLN A 103 -21.48 -10.81 -0.75
CA GLN A 103 -20.01 -10.96 -0.73
C GLN A 103 -19.61 -12.24 0.00
N ARG A 104 -18.40 -12.71 -0.29
CA ARG A 104 -17.80 -13.90 0.31
C ARG A 104 -16.35 -13.57 0.67
N PRO A 105 -16.08 -13.07 1.89
CA PRO A 105 -14.69 -12.91 2.33
C PRO A 105 -14.02 -14.28 2.37
N ASP A 106 -12.70 -14.31 2.21
CA ASP A 106 -11.96 -15.58 2.33
C ASP A 106 -12.10 -16.16 3.73
N ILE A 107 -12.02 -15.30 4.76
CA ILE A 107 -12.28 -15.67 6.15
C ILE A 107 -13.03 -14.54 6.84
N LEU A 108 -14.13 -14.85 7.52
CA LEU A 108 -14.78 -13.93 8.46
C LEU A 108 -14.34 -14.27 9.88
N VAL A 109 -13.73 -13.32 10.57
CA VAL A 109 -13.22 -13.48 11.92
C VAL A 109 -14.03 -12.60 12.87
N GLN A 110 -14.54 -13.18 13.94
CA GLN A 110 -15.23 -12.46 14.99
C GLN A 110 -14.29 -12.29 16.19
N CYS A 111 -14.05 -11.05 16.58
CA CYS A 111 -13.26 -10.68 17.75
C CYS A 111 -14.10 -9.74 18.61
N ASP A 112 -14.48 -10.19 19.79
CA ASP A 112 -15.46 -9.52 20.66
C ASP A 112 -16.77 -9.23 19.90
N LYS A 113 -17.13 -7.95 19.77
CA LYS A 113 -18.30 -7.46 19.02
C LYS A 113 -17.98 -7.01 17.60
N THR A 114 -16.74 -7.20 17.14
CA THR A 114 -16.27 -6.71 15.85
C THR A 114 -16.02 -7.85 14.89
N ASN A 115 -16.55 -7.72 13.68
CA ASN A 115 -16.31 -8.66 12.59
C ASN A 115 -15.20 -8.13 11.67
N PHE A 116 -14.32 -9.02 11.26
CA PHE A 116 -13.22 -8.73 10.34
C PHE A 116 -13.31 -9.62 9.11
N ALA A 117 -13.31 -9.02 7.92
CA ALA A 117 -13.21 -9.75 6.66
C ALA A 117 -11.73 -9.84 6.27
N ILE A 118 -11.14 -11.03 6.36
CA ILE A 118 -9.77 -11.29 5.90
C ILE A 118 -9.83 -11.68 4.42
N GLU A 119 -9.04 -10.99 3.59
CA GLU A 119 -8.98 -11.19 2.14
C GLU A 119 -7.52 -11.47 1.75
N PHE A 120 -7.24 -12.63 1.19
CA PHE A 120 -5.89 -13.03 0.76
C PHE A 120 -5.68 -12.80 -0.73
N GLN A 121 -5.36 -11.60 -1.16
CA GLN A 121 -5.31 -11.28 -2.59
C GLN A 121 -4.00 -11.73 -3.28
N CYS A 122 -4.09 -12.69 -4.20
CA CYS A 122 -2.95 -13.22 -4.96
C CYS A 122 -2.73 -12.59 -6.34
N SER A 123 -3.77 -12.04 -6.95
CA SER A 123 -3.76 -11.52 -8.33
C SER A 123 -4.26 -10.07 -8.39
N PRO A 124 -3.88 -9.31 -9.44
CA PRO A 124 -4.45 -8.00 -9.69
C PRO A 124 -5.97 -8.04 -9.85
N VAL A 125 -6.66 -7.08 -9.24
CA VAL A 125 -8.11 -6.89 -9.32
C VAL A 125 -8.41 -5.44 -9.67
N LEU A 126 -9.53 -5.22 -10.35
CA LEU A 126 -10.00 -3.88 -10.69
C LEU A 126 -10.25 -3.05 -9.43
N VAL A 127 -9.89 -1.76 -9.48
CA VAL A 127 -10.09 -0.81 -8.39
C VAL A 127 -11.56 -0.75 -7.97
N SER A 128 -12.47 -0.76 -8.94
CA SER A 128 -13.92 -0.74 -8.73
C SER A 128 -14.41 -1.95 -7.93
N THR A 129 -13.86 -3.15 -8.19
CA THR A 129 -14.20 -4.37 -7.45
C THR A 129 -13.75 -4.28 -5.99
N ILE A 130 -12.53 -3.79 -5.74
CA ILE A 130 -12.02 -3.60 -4.37
C ILE A 130 -12.84 -2.55 -3.62
N GLN A 131 -13.21 -1.45 -4.27
CA GLN A 131 -14.07 -0.43 -3.69
C GLN A 131 -15.46 -0.96 -3.36
N LYS A 132 -16.08 -1.74 -4.26
CA LYS A 132 -17.34 -2.43 -4.01
C LYS A 132 -17.24 -3.35 -2.79
N ARG A 133 -16.15 -4.13 -2.68
CA ARG A 133 -15.87 -4.98 -1.51
C ARG A 133 -15.79 -4.19 -0.21
N LYS A 134 -14.97 -3.14 -0.20
CA LYS A 134 -14.81 -2.23 0.95
C LYS A 134 -16.15 -1.65 1.39
N LEU A 135 -16.93 -1.11 0.46
CA LEU A 135 -18.22 -0.48 0.76
C LEU A 135 -19.24 -1.50 1.30
N GLY A 136 -19.29 -2.70 0.71
CA GLY A 136 -20.14 -3.78 1.22
C GLY A 136 -19.79 -4.13 2.68
N TYR A 137 -18.52 -4.34 2.99
CA TYR A 137 -18.11 -4.64 4.36
C TYR A 137 -18.41 -3.50 5.33
N GLN A 138 -18.18 -2.25 4.91
CA GLN A 138 -18.51 -1.07 5.71
C GLN A 138 -20.01 -0.97 6.06
N ASN A 139 -20.89 -1.27 5.10
CA ASN A 139 -22.34 -1.26 5.31
C ASN A 139 -22.80 -2.28 6.36
N GLU A 140 -22.07 -3.39 6.49
CA GLU A 140 -22.34 -4.45 7.47
C GLU A 140 -21.50 -4.29 8.76
N GLN A 141 -20.82 -3.14 8.94
CA GLN A 141 -19.92 -2.89 10.07
C GLN A 141 -18.80 -3.95 10.21
N ILE A 142 -18.37 -4.53 9.09
CA ILE A 142 -17.26 -5.48 9.00
C ILE A 142 -16.00 -4.71 8.62
N ILE A 143 -14.92 -4.89 9.38
CA ILE A 143 -13.62 -4.27 9.12
C ILE A 143 -12.84 -5.15 8.15
N PRO A 144 -12.57 -4.71 6.92
CA PRO A 144 -11.83 -5.54 5.98
C PRO A 144 -10.31 -5.39 6.14
N LEU A 145 -9.60 -6.52 6.10
CA LEU A 145 -8.15 -6.63 6.20
C LEU A 145 -7.60 -7.42 5.02
N TRP A 146 -6.91 -6.73 4.11
CA TRP A 146 -6.26 -7.37 2.96
C TRP A 146 -4.83 -7.81 3.30
N ILE A 147 -4.54 -9.04 2.91
CA ILE A 147 -3.19 -9.63 2.93
C ILE A 147 -2.85 -9.95 1.48
N LEU A 148 -1.79 -9.36 0.95
CA LEU A 148 -1.39 -9.64 -0.43
C LEU A 148 -0.46 -10.84 -0.51
N ARG A 149 -0.36 -11.48 -1.67
CA ARG A 149 0.77 -12.40 -1.93
C ARG A 149 2.10 -11.64 -1.80
N LYS A 150 3.05 -12.27 -1.11
CA LYS A 150 4.43 -11.75 -1.00
C LYS A 150 5.00 -11.44 -2.39
N PRO A 151 5.60 -10.25 -2.60
CA PRO A 151 6.34 -9.95 -3.82
C PRO A 151 7.51 -10.92 -4.03
N PRO A 152 7.93 -11.18 -5.28
CA PRO A 152 9.17 -11.88 -5.57
C PRO A 152 10.38 -11.23 -4.87
N LYS A 153 11.40 -12.03 -4.55
CA LYS A 153 12.59 -11.55 -3.82
C LYS A 153 13.29 -10.36 -4.48
N TYR A 154 13.30 -10.29 -5.82
CA TYR A 154 13.93 -9.20 -6.57
C TYR A 154 13.16 -7.86 -6.49
N GLU A 155 11.88 -7.88 -6.09
CA GLU A 155 11.09 -6.66 -5.85
C GLU A 155 11.23 -6.14 -4.42
N LEU A 156 11.68 -6.98 -3.49
CA LEU A 156 11.85 -6.63 -2.09
C LEU A 156 13.24 -6.01 -1.84
N PRO A 157 13.36 -5.12 -0.84
CA PRO A 157 14.67 -4.62 -0.46
C PRO A 157 15.56 -5.76 0.07
N THR A 158 16.86 -5.68 -0.23
CA THR A 158 17.85 -6.65 0.23
C THR A 158 18.16 -6.53 1.73
N GLN A 159 18.01 -5.32 2.26
CA GLN A 159 18.13 -4.99 3.67
C GLN A 159 16.74 -4.67 4.25
N GLU A 160 16.65 -4.55 5.57
CA GLU A 160 15.41 -4.20 6.24
C GLU A 160 14.83 -2.86 5.76
N ILE A 161 15.67 -1.84 5.58
CA ILE A 161 15.28 -0.56 4.99
C ILE A 161 15.91 -0.47 3.61
N GLY A 162 15.09 -0.26 2.58
CA GLY A 162 15.61 -0.19 1.22
C GLY A 162 14.56 0.28 0.21
N MET A 163 14.99 0.37 -1.04
CA MET A 163 14.11 0.81 -2.12
C MET A 163 13.26 -0.34 -2.65
N MET A 164 12.03 -0.02 -3.05
CA MET A 164 11.09 -0.94 -3.67
C MET A 164 10.26 -0.22 -4.74
N GLN A 165 9.92 -0.93 -5.81
CA GLN A 165 8.88 -0.50 -6.75
C GLN A 165 7.52 -0.96 -6.24
N LEU A 166 6.63 -0.02 -5.97
CA LEU A 166 5.28 -0.30 -5.52
C LEU A 166 4.28 -0.09 -6.66
N SER A 167 3.78 -1.20 -7.21
CA SER A 167 2.82 -1.19 -8.31
C SER A 167 1.53 -0.47 -7.95
N ALA A 168 0.82 0.04 -8.96
CA ALA A 168 -0.49 0.67 -8.79
C ALA A 168 -1.48 -0.24 -8.07
N PHE A 169 -1.41 -1.56 -8.31
CA PHE A 169 -2.18 -2.57 -7.60
C PHE A 169 -1.91 -2.57 -6.09
N ARG A 170 -0.65 -2.70 -5.66
CA ARG A 170 -0.30 -2.76 -4.22
C ARG A 170 -0.66 -1.48 -3.47
N LYS A 171 -0.52 -0.32 -4.13
CA LYS A 171 -0.90 0.99 -3.54
C LYS A 171 -2.36 1.06 -3.09
N GLN A 172 -3.26 0.24 -3.66
CA GLN A 172 -4.68 0.22 -3.27
C GLN A 172 -4.95 -0.45 -1.91
N PHE A 173 -3.95 -1.17 -1.38
CA PHE A 173 -4.01 -1.93 -0.13
C PHE A 173 -3.14 -1.33 0.97
N ILE A 174 -2.69 -0.09 0.79
CA ILE A 174 -2.05 0.66 1.87
C ILE A 174 -3.12 0.92 2.93
N SER A 175 -2.95 0.30 4.10
CA SER A 175 -3.72 0.59 5.30
C SER A 175 -2.99 1.64 6.13
N ARG A 176 -3.71 2.63 6.65
CA ARG A 176 -3.16 3.64 7.55
C ARG A 176 -3.46 3.24 8.99
N HIS A 177 -2.44 3.22 9.83
CA HIS A 177 -2.58 3.06 11.27
C HIS A 177 -2.05 4.30 11.98
N SER A 178 -2.76 4.77 13.01
CA SER A 178 -2.42 6.01 13.72
C SER A 178 -1.02 5.98 14.36
N THR A 179 -0.57 4.81 14.84
CA THR A 179 0.69 4.67 15.59
C THR A 179 1.94 4.44 14.73
N TYR A 180 1.83 3.78 13.58
CA TYR A 180 3.00 3.34 12.80
C TYR A 180 2.88 3.64 11.29
N GLY A 181 1.89 4.45 10.92
CA GLY A 181 1.72 5.00 9.58
C GLY A 181 1.17 3.99 8.57
N ASN A 182 1.48 4.26 7.31
CA ASN A 182 1.07 3.44 6.19
C ASN A 182 1.77 2.06 6.16
N THR A 183 0.99 1.00 5.97
CA THR A 183 1.46 -0.39 5.92
C THR A 183 0.78 -1.21 4.84
N ILE A 184 1.48 -2.24 4.37
CA ILE A 184 0.93 -3.31 3.54
C ILE A 184 1.35 -4.63 4.18
N ILE A 185 0.36 -5.50 4.44
CA ILE A 185 0.61 -6.86 4.92
C ILE A 185 0.64 -7.79 3.71
N THR A 186 1.67 -8.62 3.64
CA THR A 186 1.78 -9.65 2.61
C THR A 186 2.11 -11.00 3.25
N TYR A 187 1.81 -12.08 2.56
CA TYR A 187 2.00 -13.44 3.06
C TYR A 187 2.55 -14.37 1.97
N CYS A 188 3.45 -15.26 2.37
CA CYS A 188 4.02 -16.31 1.51
C CYS A 188 3.58 -17.68 2.05
N PRO A 189 2.62 -18.36 1.39
CA PRO A 189 2.12 -19.67 1.84
C PRO A 189 3.20 -20.76 1.89
N GLN A 190 4.19 -20.71 0.99
CA GLN A 190 5.25 -21.70 0.91
C GLN A 190 6.20 -21.59 2.11
N ALA A 191 6.59 -20.36 2.45
CA ALA A 191 7.47 -20.11 3.59
C ALA A 191 6.70 -20.08 4.92
N LYS A 192 5.37 -19.92 4.91
CA LYS A 192 4.54 -19.61 6.07
C LYS A 192 5.01 -18.36 6.82
N HIS A 193 5.27 -17.29 6.07
CA HIS A 193 5.78 -16.01 6.60
C HIS A 193 4.92 -14.84 6.15
N PHE A 194 4.61 -13.97 7.09
CA PHE A 194 4.13 -12.62 6.84
C PHE A 194 5.32 -11.71 6.53
N HIS A 195 5.10 -10.78 5.60
CA HIS A 195 6.01 -9.67 5.34
C HIS A 195 5.23 -8.36 5.42
N TYR A 196 5.67 -7.49 6.31
CA TYR A 196 5.12 -6.17 6.52
C TYR A 196 6.00 -5.15 5.81
N LEU A 197 5.38 -4.39 4.91
CA LEU A 197 5.99 -3.23 4.27
C LEU A 197 5.42 -1.99 4.94
N SER A 198 6.25 -1.21 5.62
CA SER A 198 5.82 -0.02 6.37
C SER A 198 6.67 1.20 6.08
N ASN A 199 6.21 2.35 6.60
CA ASN A 199 6.94 3.62 6.56
C ASN A 199 7.37 3.96 5.12
N LEU A 200 6.39 4.09 4.23
CA LEU A 200 6.63 4.29 2.82
C LEU A 200 7.04 5.76 2.55
N MET A 201 8.27 5.97 2.08
CA MET A 201 8.77 7.28 1.66
C MET A 201 8.89 7.34 0.14
N HIS A 202 8.05 8.14 -0.51
CA HIS A 202 8.07 8.30 -1.97
C HIS A 202 9.36 8.97 -2.45
N ILE A 203 9.97 8.41 -3.50
CA ILE A 203 11.14 9.00 -4.18
C ILE A 203 10.73 9.65 -5.49
N LYS A 204 10.14 8.87 -6.40
CA LYS A 204 9.69 9.28 -7.74
C LYS A 204 8.79 8.20 -8.31
N THR A 205 7.81 8.56 -9.13
CA THR A 205 6.88 7.63 -9.79
C THR A 205 6.31 6.59 -8.82
N ASN A 206 6.70 5.32 -8.96
CA ASN A 206 6.29 4.18 -8.13
C ASN A 206 7.42 3.69 -7.22
N THR A 207 8.50 4.45 -7.08
CA THR A 207 9.68 4.11 -6.28
C THR A 207 9.52 4.66 -4.87
N TYR A 208 9.66 3.79 -3.87
CA TYR A 208 9.60 4.14 -2.45
C TYR A 208 10.80 3.59 -1.72
N ILE A 209 11.18 4.23 -0.62
CA ILE A 209 11.96 3.60 0.45
C ILE A 209 10.94 3.00 1.43
N VAL A 210 11.17 1.77 1.86
CA VAL A 210 10.26 1.03 2.74
C VAL A 210 11.05 0.29 3.82
N LYS A 211 10.40 0.04 4.96
CA LYS A 211 10.88 -0.90 5.98
C LYS A 211 10.16 -2.22 5.77
N SER A 212 10.93 -3.30 5.61
CA SER A 212 10.44 -4.65 5.35
C SER A 212 10.80 -5.56 6.52
N LYS A 213 9.79 -6.00 7.27
CA LYS A 213 9.94 -6.98 8.36
C LYS A 213 9.24 -8.28 8.03
N SER A 214 9.84 -9.40 8.41
CA SER A 214 9.31 -10.74 8.24
C SER A 214 8.90 -11.33 9.59
N LEU A 215 7.78 -12.05 9.64
CA LEU A 215 7.28 -12.74 10.84
C LEU A 215 6.72 -14.11 10.45
N SER A 216 7.15 -15.19 11.11
CA SER A 216 6.59 -16.51 10.82
C SER A 216 5.13 -16.61 11.28
N LEU A 217 4.34 -17.46 10.60
CA LEU A 217 2.93 -17.73 10.95
C LEU A 217 2.77 -18.21 12.40
N GLU A 218 3.78 -18.90 12.94
CA GLU A 218 3.78 -19.40 14.32
C GLU A 218 3.97 -18.30 15.36
N LYS A 219 4.74 -17.26 15.05
CA LYS A 219 4.99 -16.11 15.93
C LYS A 219 3.96 -14.98 15.74
N GLN A 220 3.03 -15.15 14.82
CA GLN A 220 1.97 -14.17 14.55
C GLN A 220 0.92 -14.18 15.65
N SER A 221 0.32 -13.01 15.91
CA SER A 221 -0.78 -12.82 16.85
C SER A 221 -2.09 -12.44 16.15
N TRP A 222 -3.20 -12.53 16.87
CA TRP A 222 -4.46 -11.89 16.51
C TRP A 222 -4.93 -10.94 17.63
N PRO A 223 -5.23 -9.66 17.37
CA PRO A 223 -5.02 -8.93 16.10
C PRO A 223 -3.58 -9.02 15.57
N PHE A 224 -3.42 -8.83 14.26
CA PHE A 224 -2.11 -8.98 13.61
C PHE A 224 -1.03 -8.13 14.29
N ALA A 225 0.19 -8.67 14.35
CA ALA A 225 1.30 -8.05 15.07
C ALA A 225 1.50 -6.57 14.67
N LEU A 226 1.62 -5.73 15.70
CA LEU A 226 1.87 -4.31 15.53
C LEU A 226 3.35 -4.07 15.21
N LEU A 227 3.59 -3.13 14.31
CA LEU A 227 4.95 -2.75 13.96
C LEU A 227 5.52 -1.79 15.01
N LYS A 228 6.78 -2.02 15.38
CA LYS A 228 7.51 -1.07 16.21
C LYS A 228 7.62 0.26 15.48
N ARG A 229 7.39 1.35 16.21
CA ARG A 229 7.59 2.71 15.71
C ARG A 229 9.02 2.84 15.18
N LEU A 230 9.16 3.47 14.02
CA LEU A 230 10.46 3.75 13.41
C LEU A 230 11.27 4.65 14.36
N THR A 231 12.53 4.32 14.61
CA THR A 231 13.41 5.17 15.43
C THR A 231 14.03 6.29 14.59
N PHE A 232 14.58 7.31 15.25
CA PHE A 232 15.28 8.38 14.54
C PHE A 232 16.54 7.87 13.82
N GLU A 233 17.28 6.93 14.42
CA GLU A 233 18.44 6.29 13.79
C GLU A 233 18.07 5.54 12.50
N GLU A 234 16.97 4.78 12.55
CA GLU A 234 16.42 4.13 11.36
C GLU A 234 15.99 5.17 10.31
N TYR A 235 15.40 6.28 10.74
CA TYR A 235 15.02 7.38 9.85
C TYR A 235 16.23 8.05 9.18
N LEU A 236 17.38 8.14 9.83
CA LEU A 236 18.60 8.63 9.19
C LEU A 236 19.06 7.74 8.02
N ILE A 237 18.74 6.44 8.04
CA ILE A 237 18.96 5.54 6.90
C ILE A 237 18.06 5.95 5.73
N TYR A 238 16.80 6.30 5.99
CA TYR A 238 15.88 6.83 4.97
C TYR A 238 16.43 8.10 4.33
N LEU A 239 16.82 9.10 5.14
CA LEU A 239 17.36 10.36 4.62
C LEU A 239 18.64 10.14 3.80
N ARG A 240 19.50 9.21 4.22
CA ARG A 240 20.71 8.84 3.47
C ARG A 240 20.37 8.27 2.10
N LEU A 241 19.47 7.28 2.05
CA LEU A 241 19.02 6.66 0.80
C LEU A 241 18.33 7.70 -0.11
N TYR A 242 17.50 8.57 0.47
CA TYR A 242 16.82 9.63 -0.26
C TYR A 242 17.82 10.62 -0.86
N LYS A 243 18.82 11.06 -0.09
CA LYS A 243 19.88 11.97 -0.56
C LYS A 243 20.69 11.35 -1.71
N GLN A 244 20.97 10.04 -1.65
CA GLN A 244 21.62 9.33 -2.76
C GLN A 244 20.75 9.34 -4.02
N GLN A 245 19.43 9.13 -3.88
CA GLN A 245 18.50 9.17 -5.01
C GLN A 245 18.33 10.58 -5.57
N ARG A 246 18.28 11.61 -4.72
CA ARG A 246 18.32 13.02 -5.12
C ARG A 246 19.54 13.29 -6.00
N MET A 247 20.74 12.85 -5.57
CA MET A 247 21.97 13.07 -6.33
C MET A 247 21.98 12.30 -7.66
N LYS A 248 21.54 11.04 -7.67
CA LYS A 248 21.38 10.26 -8.91
C LYS A 248 20.41 10.94 -9.88
N HIS A 249 19.30 11.45 -9.37
CA HIS A 249 18.30 12.14 -10.17
C HIS A 249 18.85 13.45 -10.76
N LEU A 250 19.55 14.26 -9.96
CA LEU A 250 20.23 15.47 -10.43
C LEU A 250 21.26 15.18 -11.54
N ASN A 251 22.10 14.17 -11.34
CA ASN A 251 23.08 13.75 -12.35
C ASN A 251 22.39 13.30 -13.63
N ASN A 252 21.27 12.58 -13.52
CA ASN A 252 20.52 12.13 -14.69
C ASN A 252 19.89 13.28 -15.47
N ILE A 253 19.33 14.28 -14.78
CA ILE A 253 18.80 15.50 -15.42
C ILE A 253 19.93 16.30 -16.08
N TYR A 254 21.12 16.36 -15.47
CA TYR A 254 22.21 17.14 -16.03
C TYR A 254 22.87 16.45 -17.25
N ILE A 255 23.11 15.14 -17.16
CA ILE A 255 23.90 14.39 -18.17
C ILE A 255 23.03 13.90 -19.34
N TYR A 256 21.83 13.39 -19.05
CA TYR A 256 21.05 12.63 -20.04
C TYR A 256 19.80 13.37 -20.54
N ASN A 257 19.57 14.60 -20.11
CA ASN A 257 18.37 15.33 -20.49
C ASN A 257 18.46 15.87 -21.92
N ARG A 258 17.86 15.13 -22.85
CA ARG A 258 17.76 15.50 -24.27
C ARG A 258 16.93 16.77 -24.52
N LYS A 259 16.16 17.25 -23.53
CA LYS A 259 15.37 18.48 -23.66
C LYS A 259 16.19 19.74 -23.39
N GLY A 260 17.36 19.65 -22.75
CA GLY A 260 18.19 20.80 -22.41
C GLY A 260 17.39 21.95 -21.77
N ILE A 261 17.45 23.14 -22.36
CA ILE A 261 16.75 24.36 -21.89
C ILE A 261 15.22 24.23 -21.98
N GLN A 262 14.65 23.26 -22.69
CA GLN A 262 13.20 23.02 -22.66
C GLN A 262 12.72 22.32 -21.37
N SER A 263 13.63 21.88 -20.51
CA SER A 263 13.28 21.35 -19.19
C SER A 263 12.95 22.48 -18.21
N PRO A 264 11.73 22.54 -17.63
CA PRO A 264 11.38 23.57 -16.64
C PRO A 264 12.36 23.63 -15.46
N PHE A 265 12.86 22.47 -15.03
CA PHE A 265 13.89 22.37 -14.00
C PHE A 265 15.19 23.09 -14.40
N LEU A 266 15.72 22.81 -15.60
CA LEU A 266 16.98 23.43 -16.05
C LEU A 266 16.84 24.92 -16.33
N GLN A 267 15.65 25.38 -16.75
CA GLN A 267 15.36 26.82 -16.90
C GLN A 267 15.48 27.55 -15.57
N VAL A 268 14.98 26.97 -14.47
CA VAL A 268 15.14 27.55 -13.14
C VAL A 268 16.62 27.61 -12.75
N CYS A 269 17.35 26.50 -12.90
CA CYS A 269 18.78 26.47 -12.60
C CYS A 269 19.58 27.53 -13.38
N TYR A 270 19.23 27.74 -14.66
CA TYR A 270 19.84 28.77 -15.49
C TYR A 270 19.52 30.19 -14.99
N ARG A 271 18.24 30.49 -14.70
CA ARG A 271 17.83 31.78 -14.11
C ARG A 271 18.57 32.08 -12.80
N TRP A 272 18.75 31.06 -11.97
CA TRP A 272 19.43 31.18 -10.68
C TRP A 272 20.96 31.10 -10.80
N GLN A 273 21.50 30.88 -12.00
CA GLN A 273 22.93 30.68 -12.26
C GLN A 273 23.56 29.62 -11.33
N VAL A 274 22.81 28.55 -11.05
CA VAL A 274 23.23 27.50 -10.12
C VAL A 274 23.36 26.17 -10.85
N LEU A 275 24.45 25.45 -10.58
CA LEU A 275 24.59 24.06 -11.04
C LEU A 275 23.56 23.18 -10.32
N PRO A 276 22.88 22.23 -10.99
CA PRO A 276 21.88 21.36 -10.36
C PRO A 276 22.37 20.66 -9.08
N ARG A 277 23.64 20.24 -9.04
CA ARG A 277 24.27 19.60 -7.88
C ARG A 277 24.46 20.54 -6.67
N ASN A 278 24.49 21.85 -6.90
CA ASN A 278 24.70 22.89 -5.89
C ASN A 278 23.38 23.47 -5.36
N LEU A 279 22.22 22.91 -5.75
CA LEU A 279 20.94 23.35 -5.23
C LEU A 279 20.88 23.22 -3.70
N PRO A 280 20.29 24.21 -3.00
CA PRO A 280 20.13 24.18 -1.54
C PRO A 280 19.54 22.87 -1.03
N LEU A 281 19.99 22.43 0.15
CA LEU A 281 19.61 21.14 0.73
C LEU A 281 18.14 21.08 1.16
N PHE A 282 17.49 22.24 1.35
CA PHE A 282 16.05 22.33 1.61
C PHE A 282 15.21 22.20 0.33
N ILE A 283 15.83 22.04 -0.84
CA ILE A 283 15.17 21.72 -2.12
C ILE A 283 15.47 20.27 -2.50
N GLY A 284 14.40 19.51 -2.72
CA GLY A 284 14.42 18.06 -2.93
C GLY A 284 14.46 17.26 -1.64
N ILE A 285 13.60 17.59 -0.68
CA ILE A 285 13.43 16.87 0.60
C ILE A 285 12.12 16.05 0.62
N PRO A 286 12.06 14.92 1.35
CA PRO A 286 10.92 14.00 1.33
C PRO A 286 9.80 14.44 2.29
N THR A 287 9.01 15.45 1.88
CA THR A 287 7.81 15.84 2.64
C THR A 287 6.64 14.90 2.37
N SER A 288 5.69 14.88 3.30
CA SER A 288 4.45 14.10 3.18
C SER A 288 3.62 14.53 1.97
N PHE A 289 2.84 13.59 1.43
CA PHE A 289 2.03 13.74 0.21
C PHE A 289 2.81 14.03 -1.08
N ALA A 290 4.16 14.05 -1.06
CA ALA A 290 4.99 14.28 -2.24
C ALA A 290 4.70 13.29 -3.39
N GLU A 291 4.15 12.10 -3.10
CA GLU A 291 3.73 11.13 -4.10
C GLU A 291 2.67 11.65 -5.08
N ALA A 292 1.94 12.70 -4.71
CA ALA A 292 0.91 13.34 -5.54
C ALA A 292 1.49 13.97 -6.82
N PHE A 293 2.78 14.32 -6.83
CA PHE A 293 3.45 14.89 -8.00
C PHE A 293 4.01 13.86 -8.97
N HIS A 294 4.13 12.58 -8.58
CA HIS A 294 4.71 11.49 -9.37
C HIS A 294 6.16 11.68 -9.89
N VAL A 295 6.81 12.80 -9.60
CA VAL A 295 8.21 13.10 -9.92
C VAL A 295 9.08 13.13 -8.66
N HIS A 296 10.39 13.31 -8.80
CA HIS A 296 11.22 13.52 -7.61
C HIS A 296 10.90 14.87 -6.97
N ALA A 297 10.91 14.96 -5.63
CA ALA A 297 10.46 16.18 -4.94
C ALA A 297 11.23 17.44 -5.35
N ILE A 298 12.49 17.27 -5.73
CA ILE A 298 13.34 18.35 -6.22
C ILE A 298 12.78 19.06 -7.45
N GLU A 299 12.02 18.37 -8.31
CA GLU A 299 11.48 18.93 -9.55
C GLU A 299 10.34 19.90 -9.28
N TRP A 300 9.45 19.60 -8.33
CA TRP A 300 8.34 20.50 -7.98
C TRP A 300 8.75 21.54 -6.94
N GLN A 301 9.61 21.17 -5.97
CA GLN A 301 10.07 22.12 -4.95
C GLN A 301 10.88 23.26 -5.57
N ILE A 302 11.79 22.99 -6.52
CA ILE A 302 12.54 24.07 -7.18
C ILE A 302 11.62 25.02 -7.97
N GLN A 303 10.60 24.48 -8.64
CA GLN A 303 9.65 25.29 -9.41
C GLN A 303 8.76 26.15 -8.51
N LEU A 304 8.39 25.61 -7.34
CA LEU A 304 7.64 26.36 -6.32
C LEU A 304 8.48 27.52 -5.78
N ILE A 305 9.72 27.25 -5.37
CA ILE A 305 10.60 28.31 -4.86
C ILE A 305 10.88 29.38 -5.92
N ASP A 306 11.07 28.98 -7.19
CA ASP A 306 11.24 29.93 -8.30
C ASP A 306 9.98 30.75 -8.57
N TYR A 307 8.80 30.14 -8.50
CA TYR A 307 7.54 30.85 -8.59
C TYR A 307 7.39 31.90 -7.48
N LEU A 308 7.68 31.55 -6.23
CA LEU A 308 7.61 32.49 -5.10
C LEU A 308 8.61 33.64 -5.24
N ASN A 309 9.84 33.36 -5.72
CA ASN A 309 10.82 34.39 -6.02
C ASN A 309 10.34 35.37 -7.09
N ILE A 310 9.69 34.88 -8.16
CA ILE A 310 9.12 35.72 -9.23
C ILE A 310 7.99 36.59 -8.68
N MET A 311 7.21 36.07 -7.73
CA MET A 311 6.16 36.82 -7.04
C MET A 311 6.70 37.76 -5.95
N HIS A 312 8.00 37.78 -5.71
CA HIS A 312 8.66 38.54 -4.66
C HIS A 312 8.14 38.25 -3.24
N VAL A 313 7.78 36.99 -2.97
CA VAL A 313 7.25 36.54 -1.66
C VAL A 313 8.33 35.77 -0.91
N SER A 314 8.66 36.19 0.31
CA SER A 314 9.60 35.45 1.18
C SER A 314 8.92 34.23 1.81
N ILE A 315 9.70 33.23 2.26
CA ILE A 315 9.17 31.99 2.87
C ILE A 315 8.17 32.28 4.00
N ASP A 316 8.49 33.25 4.86
CA ASP A 316 7.68 33.65 6.02
C ASP A 316 6.33 34.27 5.64
N GLN A 317 6.19 34.78 4.41
CA GLN A 317 4.97 35.43 3.91
C GLN A 317 4.10 34.51 3.06
N VAL A 318 4.54 33.28 2.79
CA VAL A 318 3.79 32.34 1.95
C VAL A 318 2.48 31.93 2.65
N THR A 319 1.38 32.05 1.91
CA THR A 319 0.03 31.71 2.33
C THR A 319 -0.57 30.64 1.42
N ASP A 320 -1.71 30.06 1.84
CA ASP A 320 -2.46 29.07 1.05
C ASP A 320 -2.81 29.59 -0.36
N PHE A 321 -3.09 30.88 -0.52
CA PHE A 321 -3.33 31.52 -1.82
C PHE A 321 -2.15 31.34 -2.79
N HIS A 322 -0.91 31.50 -2.30
CA HIS A 322 0.29 31.34 -3.13
C HIS A 322 0.48 29.88 -3.57
N CYS A 323 0.17 28.94 -2.69
CA CYS A 323 0.24 27.50 -2.95
C CYS A 323 -0.78 27.09 -4.02
N GLU A 324 -2.02 27.57 -3.95
CA GLU A 324 -3.05 27.35 -4.97
C GLU A 324 -2.66 27.98 -6.31
N SER A 325 -2.21 29.23 -6.27
CA SER A 325 -1.80 29.96 -7.46
C SER A 325 -0.62 29.27 -8.18
N PHE A 326 0.36 28.71 -7.45
CA PHE A 326 1.43 27.92 -8.05
C PHE A 326 0.88 26.72 -8.84
N LEU A 327 -0.07 25.97 -8.27
CA LEU A 327 -0.66 24.81 -8.93
C LEU A 327 -1.45 25.17 -10.18
N GLN A 328 -2.09 26.33 -10.20
CA GLN A 328 -2.85 26.81 -11.36
C GLN A 328 -1.93 27.32 -12.48
N ASN A 329 -0.81 27.97 -12.13
CA ASN A 329 0.02 28.70 -13.07
C ASN A 329 1.24 27.92 -13.60
N ARG A 330 1.55 26.75 -13.06
CA ARG A 330 2.71 25.94 -13.51
C ARG A 330 2.27 24.61 -14.13
N PRO A 331 2.93 24.16 -15.21
CA PRO A 331 2.63 22.86 -15.85
C PRO A 331 2.66 21.67 -14.89
N ILE A 332 3.52 21.72 -13.87
CA ILE A 332 3.63 20.66 -12.85
C ILE A 332 2.40 20.55 -11.94
N GLY A 333 1.56 21.58 -11.91
CA GLY A 333 0.27 21.58 -11.23
C GLY A 333 -0.91 21.15 -12.11
N LYS A 334 -0.68 20.80 -13.38
CA LYS A 334 -1.76 20.32 -14.27
C LYS A 334 -2.40 19.05 -13.70
N GLY A 335 -3.73 19.06 -13.57
CA GLY A 335 -4.46 17.98 -12.88
C GLY A 335 -4.37 18.08 -11.36
N SER A 336 -4.24 19.30 -10.84
CA SER A 336 -4.15 19.59 -9.42
C SER A 336 -5.25 18.89 -8.63
N ASN A 337 -4.87 18.40 -7.46
CA ASN A 337 -5.76 17.75 -6.52
C ASN A 337 -5.40 18.17 -5.10
N ASN A 338 -6.28 17.88 -4.16
CA ASN A 338 -6.09 18.28 -2.76
C ASN A 338 -4.76 17.76 -2.17
N ARG A 339 -4.29 16.57 -2.56
CA ARG A 339 -3.01 16.03 -2.06
C ARG A 339 -1.80 16.81 -2.56
N MET A 340 -1.83 17.34 -3.78
CA MET A 340 -0.75 18.20 -4.28
C MET A 340 -0.69 19.51 -3.49
N PHE A 341 -1.85 20.08 -3.16
CA PHE A 341 -1.94 21.27 -2.32
C PHE A 341 -1.40 21.00 -0.91
N GLU A 342 -1.82 19.91 -0.26
CA GLU A 342 -1.31 19.51 1.05
C GLU A 342 0.21 19.26 1.03
N ALA A 343 0.74 18.65 -0.03
CA ALA A 343 2.18 18.42 -0.18
C ALA A 343 2.99 19.74 -0.20
N ILE A 344 2.48 20.75 -0.91
CA ILE A 344 3.10 22.08 -0.96
C ILE A 344 3.00 22.76 0.40
N LYS A 345 1.82 22.74 1.02
CA LYS A 345 1.56 23.38 2.30
C LYS A 345 2.48 22.84 3.40
N ILE A 346 2.61 21.51 3.51
CA ILE A 346 3.51 20.88 4.48
C ILE A 346 4.97 21.29 4.22
N TYR A 347 5.39 21.33 2.96
CA TYR A 347 6.73 21.77 2.62
C TYR A 347 7.00 23.22 3.03
N ILE A 348 6.10 24.15 2.73
CA ILE A 348 6.23 25.55 3.11
C ILE A 348 6.22 25.72 4.64
N GLN A 349 5.29 25.06 5.34
CA GLN A 349 5.23 25.10 6.80
C GLN A 349 6.50 24.56 7.45
N LEU A 350 7.09 23.50 6.88
CA LEU A 350 8.37 22.98 7.33
C LEU A 350 9.48 24.04 7.17
N LEU A 351 9.56 24.70 6.01
CA LEU A 351 10.56 25.75 5.77
C LEU A 351 10.37 26.94 6.72
N GLN A 352 9.14 27.41 6.91
CA GLN A 352 8.80 28.49 7.84
C GLN A 352 9.23 28.18 9.28
N ARG A 353 9.12 26.93 9.71
CA ARG A 353 9.55 26.49 11.04
C ARG A 353 11.07 26.37 11.17
N CYS A 354 11.80 26.22 10.06
CA CYS A 354 13.24 26.00 10.04
C CYS A 354 14.07 27.21 9.59
N ILE A 355 13.44 28.32 9.21
CA ILE A 355 14.16 29.49 8.73
C ILE A 355 14.86 30.22 9.88
N GLU A 356 16.18 30.43 9.75
CA GLU A 356 16.97 31.24 10.68
C GLU A 356 17.12 32.68 10.18
N LYS A 357 17.27 32.84 8.86
CA LYS A 357 17.38 34.14 8.19
C LYS A 357 16.64 34.09 6.86
N SER A 358 15.61 34.92 6.74
CA SER A 358 14.86 35.11 5.50
C SER A 358 15.59 36.02 4.53
N ASN A 359 15.44 35.77 3.24
CA ASN A 359 16.01 36.55 2.15
C ASN A 359 14.94 36.71 1.06
N SER A 360 14.92 37.87 0.38
CA SER A 360 14.03 38.10 -0.78
C SER A 360 14.30 37.10 -1.90
N SER A 361 15.54 36.62 -2.03
CA SER A 361 15.91 35.46 -2.82
C SER A 361 15.87 34.21 -1.95
N ILE A 362 14.79 33.45 -2.02
CA ILE A 362 14.53 32.32 -1.12
C ILE A 362 15.69 31.31 -1.12
N GLN A 363 16.32 31.05 -2.27
CA GLN A 363 17.45 30.13 -2.43
C GLN A 363 18.69 30.50 -1.59
N LEU A 364 18.78 31.76 -1.13
CA LEU A 364 19.84 32.27 -0.26
C LEU A 364 19.45 32.31 1.22
N SER A 365 18.24 31.86 1.57
CA SER A 365 17.78 31.81 2.96
C SER A 365 18.56 30.77 3.77
N LYS A 366 18.81 31.08 5.04
CA LYS A 366 19.48 30.16 5.96
C LYS A 366 18.45 29.30 6.67
N ILE A 367 18.56 27.98 6.51
CA ILE A 367 17.66 26.98 7.10
C ILE A 367 18.42 26.14 8.12
N ASP A 368 17.82 25.95 9.30
CA ASP A 368 18.28 25.03 10.35
C ASP A 368 18.05 23.57 9.89
N ILE A 369 19.10 22.96 9.32
CA ILE A 369 19.06 21.60 8.79
C ILE A 369 18.85 20.54 9.89
N PRO A 370 19.52 20.59 11.06
CA PRO A 370 19.22 19.70 12.18
C PRO A 370 17.74 19.71 12.58
N LYS A 371 17.15 20.91 12.76
CA LYS A 371 15.73 21.05 13.08
C LYS A 371 14.83 20.51 11.98
N MET A 372 15.16 20.80 10.71
CA MET A 372 14.42 20.28 9.55
C MET A 372 14.40 18.75 9.54
N ASN A 373 15.54 18.08 9.77
CA ASN A 373 15.61 16.63 9.81
C ASN A 373 14.76 16.04 10.95
N HIS A 374 14.74 16.69 12.12
CA HIS A 374 13.90 16.28 13.23
C HIS A 374 12.41 16.46 12.92
N LEU A 375 12.01 17.59 12.34
CA LEU A 375 10.62 17.83 11.95
C LEU A 375 10.15 16.87 10.86
N LEU A 376 10.98 16.62 9.85
CA LEU A 376 10.70 15.62 8.82
C LEU A 376 10.48 14.22 9.41
N TYR A 377 11.23 13.84 10.46
CA TYR A 377 11.01 12.58 11.17
C TYR A 377 9.66 12.55 11.90
N VAL A 378 9.31 13.62 12.62
CA VAL A 378 8.03 13.73 13.33
C VAL A 378 6.86 13.65 12.34
N ASP A 379 6.94 14.39 11.24
CA ASP A 379 5.91 14.40 10.20
C ASP A 379 5.82 13.02 9.53
N PHE A 380 6.96 12.37 9.24
CA PHE A 380 6.98 11.04 8.65
C PHE A 380 6.32 9.98 9.54
N LEU A 381 6.41 10.12 10.86
CA LEU A 381 5.75 9.23 11.82
C LEU A 381 4.24 9.50 11.97
N ALA A 382 3.79 10.72 11.70
CA ALA A 382 2.38 11.10 11.77
C ALA A 382 1.57 10.66 10.53
N ASN A 383 2.25 10.26 9.44
CA ASN A 383 1.64 9.98 8.15
C ASN A 383 1.32 8.50 7.88
#